data_AF-A0A804MGZ8-F1
#
_entry.id   AF-A0A804MGZ8-F1
#
_cell.length_a   1.000
_cell.length_b   1.000
_cell.length_c   1.000
_cell.angle_alpha   90.00
_cell.angle_beta   90.00
_cell.angle_gamma   90.00
#
_symmetry.space_group_name_H-M   'P 1'
#
loop_
_entity.id
_entity.type
_entity.pdbx_description
1 polymer ?
#
loop_
_entity_poly.entity_id
_entity_poly.type
_entity_poly.pdbx_seq_one_letter_code
_entity_poly.pdbx_strand_id
1 'polypeptide(L)'
;MNSTQGFQPRTFSIKLWPPSERLMLVERMTKTMSTASIFSRKYGLLGKQEAHENAKRIEELCFASADEHFKNEPDGDGSSAVQLYAKESSKMMLEVLRKGPRTAAELETPIADTSLVSADAPRVLADTVLDISGGERAFIEADEAKELLSPLTKPG
;
A
#
# COMPACT_ATOMS: atom_id res chain seq x y z
N MET A 1 -6.47 -30.23 60.46
CA MET A 1 -7.26 -30.45 59.24
C MET A 1 -7.07 -29.21 58.38
N ASN A 2 -6.27 -29.29 57.31
CA ASN A 2 -5.98 -28.13 56.46
C ASN A 2 -7.13 -27.94 55.47
N SER A 3 -7.92 -26.90 55.68
CA SER A 3 -9.02 -26.53 54.78
C SER A 3 -8.44 -25.87 53.53
N THR A 4 -8.37 -26.62 52.44
CA THR A 4 -8.06 -26.08 51.10
C THR A 4 -9.22 -25.19 50.66
N GLN A 5 -9.09 -23.88 50.91
CA GLN A 5 -10.03 -22.88 50.42
C GLN A 5 -9.89 -22.80 48.90
N GLY A 6 -10.82 -23.44 48.18
CA GLY A 6 -10.87 -23.38 46.72
C GLY A 6 -11.08 -21.94 46.26
N PHE A 7 -10.07 -21.38 45.59
CA PHE A 7 -10.24 -20.14 44.85
C PHE A 7 -11.18 -20.42 43.68
N GLN A 8 -12.45 -20.03 43.80
CA GLN A 8 -13.36 -19.95 42.65
C GLN A 8 -12.85 -18.82 41.75
N PRO A 9 -12.25 -19.12 40.59
CA PRO A 9 -11.80 -18.08 39.68
C PRO A 9 -13.05 -17.35 39.23
N ARG A 10 -13.15 -16.05 39.53
CA ARG A 10 -14.23 -15.24 38.98
C ARG A 10 -14.06 -15.21 37.46
N THR A 11 -14.97 -15.88 36.76
CA THR A 11 -15.04 -15.84 35.30
C THR A 11 -15.56 -14.46 34.91
N PHE A 12 -14.64 -13.53 34.64
CA PHE A 12 -15.00 -12.30 33.94
C PHE A 12 -14.93 -12.60 32.45
N SER A 13 -16.04 -12.44 31.73
CA SER A 13 -16.03 -12.43 30.27
C SER A 13 -15.48 -11.09 29.79
N ILE A 14 -14.38 -11.12 29.07
CA ILE A 14 -13.81 -9.92 28.43
C ILE A 14 -14.22 -9.99 26.96
N LYS A 15 -14.95 -8.98 26.49
CA LYS A 15 -15.28 -8.83 25.07
C LYS A 15 -14.17 -8.05 24.38
N LEU A 16 -13.45 -8.70 23.48
CA LEU A 16 -12.28 -8.14 22.81
C LEU A 16 -12.63 -7.36 21.52
N TRP A 17 -13.81 -7.62 20.94
CA TRP A 17 -14.31 -6.95 19.73
C TRP A 17 -15.61 -6.20 20.03
N PRO A 18 -15.87 -4.99 19.48
CA PRO A 18 -15.05 -4.23 18.54
C PRO A 18 -13.99 -3.33 19.19
N PRO A 19 -12.96 -2.90 18.43
CA PRO A 19 -12.01 -1.89 18.88
C PRO A 19 -12.71 -0.55 19.17
N SER A 20 -12.38 0.08 20.31
CA SER A 20 -12.95 1.38 20.69
C SER A 20 -12.38 2.56 19.90
N GLU A 21 -11.11 2.48 19.49
CA GLU A 21 -10.37 3.58 18.86
C GLU A 21 -10.07 3.31 17.37
N ARG A 22 -11.13 3.08 16.59
CA ARG A 22 -11.01 2.77 15.16
C ARG A 22 -10.22 3.81 14.35
N LEU A 23 -10.41 5.09 14.67
CA LEU A 23 -9.69 6.19 14.00
C LEU A 23 -8.17 6.13 14.20
N MET A 24 -7.71 5.71 15.38
CA MET A 24 -6.27 5.54 15.61
C MET A 24 -5.69 4.40 14.78
N LEU A 25 -6.51 3.41 14.43
CA LEU A 25 -6.11 2.29 13.59
C LEU A 25 -5.86 2.76 12.16
N VAL A 26 -6.76 3.59 11.62
CA VAL A 26 -6.58 4.28 10.33
C VAL A 26 -5.30 5.12 10.32
N GLU A 27 -5.05 5.89 11.38
CA GLU A 27 -3.84 6.71 11.48
C GLU A 27 -2.56 5.86 11.50
N ARG A 28 -2.53 4.77 12.26
CA ARG A 28 -1.40 3.82 12.29
C ARG A 28 -1.17 3.17 10.93
N MET A 29 -2.23 2.74 10.25
CA MET A 29 -2.14 2.16 8.91
C MET A 29 -1.61 3.18 7.91
N THR A 30 -2.14 4.42 7.96
CA THR A 30 -1.68 5.54 7.13
C THR A 30 -0.19 5.76 7.31
N LYS A 31 0.26 5.92 8.57
CA LYS A 31 1.68 6.10 8.90
C LYS A 31 2.52 4.94 8.39
N THR A 32 2.05 3.70 8.55
CA THR A 32 2.78 2.51 8.10
C THR A 32 2.97 2.50 6.59
N MET A 33 1.95 2.87 5.83
CA MET A 33 2.01 2.88 4.35
C MET A 33 2.73 4.10 3.78
N SER A 34 2.71 5.24 4.49
CA SER A 34 3.41 6.47 4.09
C SER A 34 4.85 6.54 4.61
N THR A 35 5.33 5.53 5.34
CA THR A 35 6.71 5.47 5.84
C THR A 35 7.57 4.66 4.87
N ALA A 36 8.78 5.15 4.61
CA ALA A 36 9.74 4.46 3.78
C ALA A 36 10.06 3.06 4.35
N SER A 37 9.98 2.05 3.50
CA SER A 37 10.22 0.64 3.84
C SER A 37 10.88 -0.10 2.66
N ILE A 38 11.10 -1.40 2.80
CA ILE A 38 11.57 -2.23 1.69
C ILE A 38 10.61 -2.20 0.48
N PHE A 39 9.31 -2.04 0.74
CA PHE A 39 8.30 -1.94 -0.31
C PHE A 39 8.41 -0.62 -1.05
N SER A 40 8.64 0.48 -0.35
CA SER A 40 8.73 1.79 -1.00
C SER A 40 9.94 1.93 -1.92
N ARG A 41 11.03 1.18 -1.64
CA ARG A 41 12.19 1.10 -2.53
C ARG A 41 11.87 0.38 -3.84
N LYS A 42 10.95 -0.59 -3.82
CA LYS A 42 10.63 -1.45 -4.97
C LYS A 42 9.40 -0.96 -5.75
N TYR A 43 8.38 -0.47 -5.05
CA TYR A 43 7.07 -0.13 -5.61
C TYR A 43 6.73 1.36 -5.49
N GLY A 44 7.59 2.17 -4.87
CA GLY A 44 7.33 3.58 -4.62
C GLY A 44 6.66 3.85 -3.26
N LEU A 45 6.79 5.09 -2.78
CA LEU A 45 6.23 5.52 -1.50
C LEU A 45 4.87 6.19 -1.73
N LEU A 46 3.85 5.76 -0.98
CA LEU A 46 2.52 6.38 -1.05
C LEU A 46 2.55 7.78 -0.41
N GLY A 47 1.85 8.71 -1.05
CA GLY A 47 1.59 10.03 -0.47
C GLY A 47 0.71 9.92 0.77
N LYS A 48 0.83 10.87 1.72
CA LYS A 48 0.06 10.84 2.98
C LYS A 48 -1.46 10.77 2.75
N GLN A 49 -1.97 11.55 1.79
CA GLN A 49 -3.40 11.58 1.46
C GLN A 49 -3.87 10.25 0.87
N GLU A 50 -3.13 9.72 -0.12
CA GLU A 50 -3.42 8.43 -0.74
C GLU A 50 -3.34 7.28 0.28
N ALA A 51 -2.30 7.27 1.13
CA ALA A 51 -2.16 6.29 2.20
C ALA A 51 -3.35 6.35 3.17
N HIS A 52 -3.84 7.56 3.49
CA HIS A 52 -4.98 7.74 4.39
C HIS A 52 -6.30 7.25 3.77
N GLU A 53 -6.54 7.53 2.49
CA GLU A 53 -7.72 7.02 1.77
C GLU A 53 -7.71 5.49 1.70
N ASN A 54 -6.56 4.89 1.35
CA ASN A 54 -6.42 3.44 1.37
C ASN A 54 -6.60 2.87 2.78
N ALA A 55 -6.05 3.52 3.82
CA ALA A 55 -6.20 3.08 5.20
C ALA A 55 -7.66 3.07 5.65
N LYS A 56 -8.43 4.12 5.34
CA LYS A 56 -9.87 4.19 5.62
C LYS A 56 -10.62 3.04 4.94
N ARG A 57 -10.38 2.85 3.64
CA ARG A 57 -11.03 1.78 2.88
C ARG A 57 -10.71 0.39 3.44
N ILE A 58 -9.46 0.11 3.77
CA ILE A 58 -9.06 -1.17 4.36
C ILE A 58 -9.72 -1.35 5.72
N GLU A 59 -9.67 -0.33 6.58
CA GLU A 59 -10.27 -0.40 7.92
C GLU A 59 -11.76 -0.68 7.84
N GLU A 60 -12.50 0.01 6.98
CA GLU A 60 -13.95 -0.17 6.81
C GLU A 60 -14.29 -1.59 6.33
N LEU A 61 -13.57 -2.10 5.32
CA LEU A 61 -13.79 -3.44 4.78
C LEU A 61 -13.47 -4.54 5.81
N CYS A 62 -12.30 -4.45 6.46
CA CYS A 62 -11.88 -5.42 7.47
C CYS A 62 -12.75 -5.35 8.72
N PHE A 63 -13.21 -4.16 9.11
CA PHE A 63 -14.14 -4.00 10.21
C PHE A 63 -15.48 -4.67 9.89
N ALA A 64 -16.05 -4.45 8.70
CA ALA A 64 -17.30 -5.08 8.31
C ALA A 64 -17.21 -6.62 8.31
N SER A 65 -16.13 -7.16 7.73
CA SER A 65 -15.85 -8.61 7.72
C SER A 65 -15.70 -9.19 9.13
N ALA A 66 -14.93 -8.53 10.00
CA ALA A 66 -14.73 -8.98 11.38
C ALA A 66 -15.98 -8.81 12.25
N ASP A 67 -16.77 -7.76 12.04
CA ASP A 67 -18.02 -7.54 12.75
C ASP A 67 -19.10 -8.55 12.36
N GLU A 68 -19.15 -8.93 11.07
CA GLU A 68 -19.98 -10.05 10.61
C GLU A 68 -19.53 -11.39 11.23
N HIS A 69 -18.22 -11.66 11.23
CA HIS A 69 -17.67 -12.85 11.89
C HIS A 69 -18.03 -12.90 13.38
N PHE A 70 -17.90 -11.79 14.08
CA PHE A 70 -18.26 -11.68 15.49
C PHE A 70 -19.76 -11.92 15.73
N LYS A 71 -20.65 -11.38 14.89
CA LYS A 71 -22.10 -11.61 14.99
C LYS A 71 -22.47 -13.09 14.79
N ASN A 72 -21.68 -13.81 14.01
CA ASN A 72 -21.85 -15.25 13.77
C ASN A 72 -21.28 -16.13 14.90
N GLU A 73 -20.56 -15.54 15.86
CA GLU A 73 -20.01 -16.22 17.06
C GLU A 73 -20.76 -15.78 18.33
N PRO A 74 -21.91 -16.40 18.67
CA PRO A 74 -22.73 -15.97 19.81
C PRO A 74 -22.03 -16.16 21.17
N ASP A 75 -21.19 -17.20 21.29
CA ASP A 75 -20.47 -17.54 22.53
C ASP A 75 -19.00 -17.08 22.51
N GLY A 76 -18.59 -16.33 21.48
CA GLY A 76 -17.22 -15.88 21.30
C GLY A 76 -16.87 -14.67 22.16
N ASP A 77 -15.65 -14.64 22.70
CA ASP A 77 -15.07 -13.45 23.33
C ASP A 77 -14.67 -12.37 22.30
N GLY A 78 -14.77 -12.69 21.01
CA GLY A 78 -14.37 -11.83 19.90
C GLY A 78 -12.89 -11.95 19.51
N SER A 79 -12.13 -12.88 20.09
CA SER A 79 -10.73 -13.10 19.72
C SER A 79 -10.57 -13.49 18.25
N SER A 80 -11.48 -14.33 17.74
CA SER A 80 -11.49 -14.76 16.33
C SER A 80 -11.71 -13.57 15.40
N ALA A 81 -12.66 -12.69 15.73
CA ALA A 81 -12.93 -11.47 14.96
C ALA A 81 -11.71 -10.52 14.95
N VAL A 82 -11.02 -10.35 16.09
CA VAL A 82 -9.77 -9.57 16.16
C VAL A 82 -8.67 -10.19 15.31
N GLN A 83 -8.51 -11.52 15.37
CA GLN A 83 -7.53 -12.24 14.57
C GLN A 83 -7.83 -12.10 13.07
N LEU A 84 -9.11 -12.21 12.69
CA LEU A 84 -9.56 -12.01 11.32
C LEU A 84 -9.26 -10.59 10.85
N TYR A 85 -9.64 -9.59 11.65
CA TYR A 85 -9.36 -8.18 11.37
C TYR A 85 -7.85 -7.94 11.14
N ALA A 86 -7.00 -8.42 12.05
CA ALA A 86 -5.56 -8.24 11.95
C ALA A 86 -4.96 -8.92 10.70
N LYS A 87 -5.45 -10.12 10.37
CA LYS A 87 -5.02 -10.89 9.20
C LYS A 87 -5.43 -10.20 7.90
N GLU A 88 -6.69 -9.78 7.79
CA GLU A 88 -7.23 -9.17 6.57
C GLU A 88 -6.65 -7.77 6.34
N SER A 89 -6.58 -6.94 7.39
CA SER A 89 -6.03 -5.59 7.27
C SER A 89 -4.57 -5.62 6.84
N SER A 90 -3.76 -6.50 7.43
CA SER A 90 -2.35 -6.68 7.03
C SER A 90 -2.21 -7.15 5.59
N LYS A 91 -3.07 -8.09 5.15
CA LYS A 91 -3.08 -8.58 3.77
C LYS A 91 -3.39 -7.44 2.79
N MET A 92 -4.45 -6.69 3.03
CA MET A 92 -4.84 -5.59 2.13
C MET A 92 -3.81 -4.45 2.14
N MET A 93 -3.21 -4.14 3.29
CA MET A 93 -2.11 -3.16 3.36
C MET A 93 -0.93 -3.58 2.47
N LEU A 94 -0.55 -4.85 2.47
CA LEU A 94 0.50 -5.36 1.59
C LEU A 94 0.11 -5.29 0.12
N GLU A 95 -1.16 -5.53 -0.23
CA GLU A 95 -1.65 -5.38 -1.60
C GLU A 95 -1.57 -3.93 -2.08
N VAL A 96 -1.96 -2.96 -1.24
CA VAL A 96 -1.81 -1.53 -1.52
C VAL A 96 -0.34 -1.14 -1.69
N LEU A 97 0.54 -1.59 -0.79
CA LEU A 97 1.98 -1.32 -0.88
C LEU A 97 2.63 -1.91 -2.14
N ARG A 98 2.14 -3.05 -2.64
CA ARG A 98 2.62 -3.66 -3.89
C ARG A 98 2.08 -2.96 -5.13
N LYS A 99 0.86 -2.41 -5.07
CA LYS A 99 0.29 -1.59 -6.16
C LYS A 99 1.13 -0.32 -6.37
N GLY A 100 1.72 0.21 -5.30
CA GLY A 100 2.48 1.46 -5.34
C GLY A 100 1.57 2.68 -5.41
N PRO A 101 2.16 3.89 -5.49
CA PRO A 101 1.39 5.12 -5.63
C PRO A 101 0.68 5.16 -6.98
N ARG A 102 -0.53 5.72 -7.00
CA ARG A 102 -1.25 6.01 -8.26
C ARG A 102 -0.38 6.94 -9.11
N THR A 103 0.01 6.47 -10.29
CA THR A 103 0.56 7.35 -11.32
C THR A 103 -0.50 8.38 -11.69
N ALA A 104 -0.08 9.62 -11.97
CA ALA A 104 -0.96 10.74 -12.28
C ALA A 104 -1.94 10.45 -13.46
N ALA A 105 -1.69 9.40 -14.25
CA ALA A 105 -2.59 8.92 -15.29
C ALA A 105 -3.98 8.50 -14.79
N GLU A 106 -4.15 8.07 -13.54
CA GLU A 106 -5.49 7.71 -13.01
C GLU A 106 -6.22 8.92 -12.38
N LEU A 107 -5.57 10.09 -12.28
CA LEU A 107 -6.19 11.32 -11.78
C LEU A 107 -6.82 12.17 -12.89
N GLU A 108 -6.68 11.78 -14.17
CA GLU A 108 -7.43 12.39 -15.26
C GLU A 108 -8.85 11.84 -15.33
N THR A 109 -9.63 12.11 -14.28
CA THR A 109 -11.07 12.32 -14.46
C THR A 109 -11.25 13.82 -14.71
N PRO A 110 -11.90 14.22 -15.82
CA PRO A 110 -11.75 15.55 -16.39
C PRO A 110 -12.52 16.57 -15.56
N ILE A 111 -11.79 17.33 -14.75
CA ILE A 111 -12.30 18.60 -14.23
C ILE A 111 -11.80 19.66 -15.19
N ALA A 112 -12.75 20.19 -15.93
CA ALA A 112 -12.57 21.26 -16.89
C ALA A 112 -11.74 22.44 -16.35
N ASP A 113 -10.96 23.02 -17.25
CA ASP A 113 -10.58 24.43 -17.28
C ASP A 113 -9.93 25.01 -16.04
N THR A 114 -8.62 24.79 -15.88
CA THR A 114 -7.74 25.90 -15.52
C THR A 114 -6.42 25.76 -16.26
N SER A 115 -6.47 26.29 -17.47
CA SER A 115 -5.35 26.85 -18.21
C SER A 115 -4.30 27.53 -17.32
N LEU A 116 -3.05 27.41 -17.78
CA LEU A 116 -1.95 28.38 -17.71
C LEU A 116 -0.78 28.05 -16.75
N VAL A 117 0.34 27.81 -17.43
CA VAL A 117 1.71 28.29 -17.18
C VAL A 117 2.48 27.72 -15.98
N SER A 118 3.32 26.74 -16.27
CA SER A 118 4.77 26.86 -16.02
C SER A 118 5.53 25.92 -16.95
N ALA A 119 6.09 26.49 -18.00
CA ALA A 119 7.13 25.89 -18.82
C ALA A 119 8.46 26.10 -18.08
N ASP A 120 9.12 25.03 -17.62
CA ASP A 120 10.61 24.92 -17.56
C ASP A 120 11.14 23.55 -17.07
N ALA A 121 10.46 22.44 -17.35
CA ALA A 121 11.05 21.12 -17.07
C ALA A 121 10.58 20.11 -18.11
N PRO A 122 11.48 19.38 -18.78
CA PRO A 122 11.12 18.23 -19.61
C PRO A 122 10.59 17.12 -18.70
N ARG A 123 9.28 17.11 -18.45
CA ARG A 123 8.58 16.08 -17.69
C ARG A 123 8.31 14.89 -18.61
N VAL A 124 9.36 14.33 -19.21
CA VAL A 124 9.27 13.14 -20.05
C VAL A 124 10.00 12.01 -19.33
N LEU A 125 9.45 11.63 -18.18
CA LEU A 125 9.73 10.33 -17.55
C LEU A 125 8.47 9.47 -17.63
N ALA A 126 7.72 9.64 -18.73
CA ALA A 126 6.65 8.73 -19.11
C ALA A 126 7.33 7.50 -19.66
N ASP A 127 7.35 6.43 -18.86
CA ASP A 127 7.66 5.04 -19.20
C ASP A 127 8.10 4.82 -20.65
N THR A 128 9.33 5.24 -20.99
CA THR A 128 9.98 4.77 -22.20
C THR A 128 10.35 3.33 -21.90
N VAL A 129 9.38 2.44 -22.11
CA VAL A 129 9.63 1.01 -22.23
C VAL A 129 10.56 0.88 -23.45
N LEU A 130 11.84 0.74 -23.18
CA LEU A 130 12.85 0.55 -24.21
C LEU A 130 12.67 -0.86 -24.76
N ASP A 131 11.86 -0.98 -25.81
CA ASP A 131 11.72 -2.24 -26.54
C ASP A 131 13.00 -2.53 -27.31
N ILE A 132 13.87 -3.32 -26.68
CA ILE A 132 15.11 -3.82 -27.29
C ILE A 132 14.89 -5.11 -28.09
N SER A 133 13.64 -5.58 -28.25
CA SER A 133 13.35 -6.83 -28.96
C SER A 133 13.34 -6.67 -30.48
N GLY A 134 13.10 -5.46 -31.00
CA GLY A 134 13.02 -5.18 -32.44
C GLY A 134 14.36 -4.96 -33.15
N GLY A 135 15.48 -4.90 -32.42
CA GLY A 135 16.81 -4.70 -33.02
C GLY A 135 17.38 -5.98 -33.61
N GLU A 136 18.10 -5.87 -34.73
CA GLU A 136 18.87 -6.99 -35.28
C GLU A 136 19.96 -7.40 -34.29
N ARG A 137 19.93 -8.66 -33.83
CA ARG A 137 20.93 -9.23 -32.91
C ARG A 137 22.15 -9.71 -33.70
N ALA A 138 22.81 -8.78 -34.39
CA ALA A 138 24.06 -9.03 -35.11
C ALA A 138 25.22 -8.27 -34.45
N PHE A 139 26.45 -8.70 -34.72
CA PHE A 139 27.61 -7.87 -34.40
C PHE A 139 27.59 -6.65 -35.31
N ILE A 140 27.68 -5.46 -34.72
CA ILE A 140 27.82 -4.22 -35.47
C ILE A 140 29.21 -4.13 -36.08
N GLU A 141 29.29 -3.61 -37.30
CA GLU A 141 30.57 -3.33 -37.96
C GLU A 141 31.26 -2.12 -37.32
N ALA A 142 32.58 -1.99 -37.51
CA ALA A 142 33.36 -0.93 -36.87
C ALA A 142 32.89 0.49 -37.24
N ASP A 143 32.44 0.69 -38.48
CA ASP A 143 31.93 1.97 -38.96
C ASP A 143 30.56 2.31 -38.33
N GLU A 144 29.69 1.31 -38.17
CA GLU A 144 28.39 1.46 -37.50
C GLU A 144 28.58 1.81 -36.01
N ALA A 145 29.49 1.12 -35.33
CA ALA A 145 29.83 1.42 -33.94
C ALA A 145 30.30 2.88 -33.75
N LYS A 146 31.09 3.40 -34.69
CA LYS A 146 31.58 4.78 -34.65
C LYS A 146 30.44 5.80 -34.79
N GLU A 147 29.45 5.51 -35.64
CA GLU A 147 28.28 6.37 -35.81
C GLU A 147 27.42 6.39 -34.54
N LEU A 148 27.12 5.21 -33.98
CA LEU A 148 26.34 5.06 -32.75
C LEU A 148 27.00 5.74 -31.54
N LEU A 149 28.33 5.75 -31.48
CA LEU A 149 29.10 6.35 -30.40
C LEU A 149 29.48 7.82 -30.63
N SER A 150 29.20 8.38 -31.81
CA SER A 150 29.53 9.78 -32.14
C SER A 150 28.98 10.82 -31.16
N PRO A 151 27.77 10.66 -30.55
CA PRO A 151 27.26 11.62 -29.57
C PRO A 151 28.11 11.68 -28.30
N LEU A 152 28.77 10.58 -27.90
CA LEU A 152 29.62 10.50 -26.71
C LEU A 152 30.97 11.20 -26.89
N THR A 153 31.30 11.64 -28.11
CA THR A 153 32.54 12.35 -28.40
C THR A 153 32.44 13.83 -28.00
N LYS A 154 31.23 14.35 -27.78
CA LYS A 154 31.02 15.72 -27.35
C LYS A 154 31.32 15.83 -25.85
N PRO A 155 32.21 16.74 -25.41
CA PRO A 155 32.37 17.01 -23.99
C PRO A 155 31.05 17.54 -23.42
N GLY A 156 30.72 17.08 -22.19
CA GLY A 156 29.53 17.49 -21.44
C GLY A 156 29.65 18.89 -20.87
#